data_AF-F0XB98-F1
#
_entry.id   AF-F0XB98-F1
#
_cell.length_a   1.000
_cell.length_b   1.000
_cell.length_c   1.000
_cell.angle_alpha   90.00
_cell.angle_beta   90.00
_cell.angle_gamma   90.00
#
_symmetry.space_group_name_H-M   'P 1'
#
loop_
_entity.id
_entity.type
_entity.pdbx_description
1 polymer ?
#
loop_
_entity_poly.entity_id
_entity_poly.type
_entity_poly.pdbx_seq_one_letter_code
_entity_poly.pdbx_strand_id
1 'polypeptide(L)'
;MSSSERKPLAYSGTLDSYESFDVTPTIGREFSHLQLCSLLSDDAKIRDLAVLVSQRGVVFFRNQDLKPFDQREVVQKLGQLSGKPQTSKGKAAEAAGKTLPDGEPKPDEVLVITSEVLALVNKDSITFENVPSDYAILKMNIAPETGGDTIWASGYEAYDRLSPAWKKLAEGLTATHRNRAAAEVDAQYIGENRGSPENAGLDFEATHLMAAGHQLHDGEFIGLTPREDEILKAYFLQIVVENHDLQVRFKWNTNDIAIWDNRSCFHTATFDYATKREGSRYVSIGEKPYLDPRLPSRREALSRLIFAMAPEATESVPVASKGSRLAPLKLGSVLDQFYSRELTPVIGTKFYNVDLGSLDNNLQKVLVQRLGELVRKPGTSKLHIHPTVNIGRDAAGVAKDKEISVIDSTRGRIIFRGVQDRETPRQGLTTRWQVVARFLASHIQLPPLDSQKKWEIDRLARVGDGQPFFKVAPYFEEYFEALRELAGEPVPGTKGRRLPKWNPAWLDVADQTMEKRIARWRATALFDARQLAEDEAQENHKEREGQARL
;
A
#
# COMPACT_ATOMS: atom_id res chain seq x y z
N MET A 1 33.97 10.40 -16.51
CA MET A 1 33.87 11.83 -16.10
C MET A 1 33.78 11.87 -14.58
N SER A 2 34.33 12.91 -13.94
CA SER A 2 34.24 13.07 -12.48
C SER A 2 32.77 13.21 -12.06
N SER A 3 32.26 12.26 -11.26
CA SER A 3 30.97 12.40 -10.58
C SER A 3 31.16 13.37 -9.41
N SER A 4 30.95 14.67 -9.67
CA SER A 4 30.73 15.61 -8.57
C SER A 4 29.58 15.10 -7.71
N GLU A 5 29.78 15.07 -6.39
CA GLU A 5 28.78 14.54 -5.47
C GLU A 5 27.51 15.38 -5.52
N ARG A 6 26.49 14.89 -6.23
CA ARG A 6 25.16 15.49 -6.26
C ARG A 6 24.54 15.36 -4.87
N LYS A 7 24.64 16.42 -4.07
CA LYS A 7 23.92 16.53 -2.81
C LYS A 7 22.41 16.52 -3.09
N PRO A 8 21.60 15.82 -2.27
CA PRO A 8 20.14 15.90 -2.37
C PRO A 8 19.66 17.34 -2.31
N LEU A 9 18.67 17.69 -3.13
CA LEU A 9 18.08 19.02 -3.13
C LEU A 9 17.28 19.24 -1.84
N ALA A 10 17.57 20.35 -1.15
CA ALA A 10 16.80 20.77 0.02
C ALA A 10 15.50 21.48 -0.41
N TYR A 11 14.41 21.15 0.26
CA TYR A 11 13.17 21.90 0.19
C TYR A 11 13.35 23.25 0.89
N SER A 12 12.99 24.36 0.26
CA SER A 12 13.17 25.72 0.79
C SER A 12 11.92 26.33 1.43
N GLY A 13 10.78 25.62 1.46
CA GLY A 13 9.55 26.10 2.08
C GLY A 13 8.75 27.10 1.23
N THR A 14 9.09 27.28 -0.05
CA THR A 14 8.41 28.26 -0.92
C THR A 14 6.95 27.94 -1.23
N LEU A 15 6.50 26.72 -0.89
CA LEU A 15 5.11 26.28 -1.02
C LEU A 15 4.36 26.22 0.32
N ASP A 16 5.01 26.48 1.46
CA ASP A 16 4.42 26.30 2.81
C ASP A 16 3.33 27.32 3.14
N SER A 17 3.25 28.43 2.39
CA SER A 17 2.19 29.43 2.51
C SER A 17 0.88 29.04 1.80
N TYR A 18 0.87 27.97 1.00
CA TYR A 18 -0.33 27.49 0.33
C TYR A 18 -1.01 26.38 1.15
N GLU A 19 -2.34 26.48 1.26
CA GLU A 19 -3.15 25.46 1.93
C GLU A 19 -2.97 24.09 1.29
N SER A 20 -2.52 23.12 2.10
CA SER A 20 -2.32 21.74 1.70
C SER A 20 -2.44 20.78 2.89
N PHE A 21 -2.70 19.51 2.59
CA PHE A 21 -2.71 18.45 3.59
C PHE A 21 -2.10 17.15 3.02
N ASP A 22 -1.52 16.35 3.91
CA ASP A 22 -1.02 15.03 3.56
C ASP A 22 -2.19 14.03 3.50
N VAL A 23 -2.45 13.46 2.32
CA VAL A 23 -3.60 12.59 2.07
C VAL A 23 -3.46 11.27 2.84
N THR A 24 -2.23 10.78 2.99
CA THR A 24 -1.86 9.69 3.89
C THR A 24 -0.54 10.04 4.60
N PRO A 25 -0.15 9.35 5.69
CA PRO A 25 1.12 9.63 6.35
C PRO A 25 2.36 9.48 5.43
N THR A 26 2.38 8.47 4.56
CA THR A 26 3.59 8.01 3.83
C THR A 26 3.65 8.42 2.36
N ILE A 27 2.53 8.77 1.75
CA ILE A 27 2.39 9.10 0.32
C ILE A 27 1.23 10.08 0.08
N GLY A 28 1.37 10.98 -0.89
CA GLY A 28 0.32 11.92 -1.26
C GLY A 28 0.32 13.21 -0.45
N ARG A 29 0.28 14.35 -1.13
CA ARG A 29 -0.12 15.65 -0.59
C ARG A 29 -1.10 16.30 -1.56
N GLU A 30 -2.16 16.94 -1.07
CA GLU A 30 -3.12 17.66 -1.91
C GLU A 30 -3.04 19.17 -1.64
N PHE A 31 -3.00 19.97 -2.70
CA PHE A 31 -3.26 21.40 -2.68
C PHE A 31 -4.63 21.67 -3.31
N SER A 32 -5.62 22.00 -2.48
CA SER A 32 -7.01 22.15 -2.96
C SER A 32 -7.28 23.50 -3.64
N HIS A 33 -6.39 24.50 -3.46
CA HIS A 33 -6.58 25.87 -3.95
C HIS A 33 -5.41 26.45 -4.76
N LEU A 34 -4.28 25.76 -4.88
CA LEU A 34 -3.11 26.23 -5.64
C LEU A 34 -3.27 25.95 -7.14
N GLN A 35 -3.15 26.98 -7.98
CA GLN A 35 -3.10 26.84 -9.44
C GLN A 35 -1.66 26.68 -9.94
N LEU A 36 -1.35 25.59 -10.65
CA LEU A 36 -0.02 25.33 -11.19
C LEU A 36 0.48 26.41 -12.15
N CYS A 37 -0.42 27.09 -12.89
CA CYS A 37 -0.06 28.17 -13.79
C CYS A 37 0.59 29.37 -13.05
N SER A 38 0.27 29.61 -11.77
CA SER A 38 0.91 30.67 -10.98
C SER A 38 2.33 30.33 -10.53
N LEU A 39 2.79 29.09 -10.74
CA LEU A 39 4.14 28.65 -10.39
C LEU A 39 5.12 28.72 -11.57
N LEU A 40 4.63 28.78 -12.82
CA LEU A 40 5.45 28.65 -14.03
C LEU A 40 6.58 29.67 -14.16
N SER A 41 6.38 30.88 -13.64
CA SER A 41 7.38 31.97 -13.66
C SER A 41 8.35 31.94 -12.48
N ASP A 42 8.22 31.00 -11.54
CA ASP A 42 9.01 30.91 -10.32
C ASP A 42 9.69 29.54 -10.21
N ASP A 43 10.91 29.46 -10.76
CA ASP A 43 11.74 28.25 -10.72
C ASP A 43 12.05 27.79 -9.29
N ALA A 44 12.04 28.66 -8.27
CA ALA A 44 12.24 28.24 -6.89
C ALA A 44 11.05 27.43 -6.38
N LYS A 45 9.82 27.87 -6.70
CA LYS A 45 8.59 27.11 -6.40
C LYS A 45 8.48 25.81 -7.20
N ILE A 46 8.84 25.80 -8.49
CA ILE A 46 8.84 24.55 -9.27
C ILE A 46 9.92 23.57 -8.77
N ARG A 47 11.10 24.06 -8.38
CA ARG A 47 12.14 23.24 -7.75
C ARG A 47 11.67 22.62 -6.43
N ASP A 48 11.03 23.41 -5.56
CA ASP A 48 10.44 22.90 -4.32
C ASP A 48 9.29 21.92 -4.58
N LEU A 49 8.50 22.12 -5.63
CA LEU A 49 7.48 21.15 -6.06
C LEU A 49 8.13 19.83 -6.50
N ALA A 50 9.24 19.85 -7.24
CA ALA A 50 9.95 18.62 -7.62
C ALA A 50 10.50 17.86 -6.39
N VAL A 51 11.05 18.58 -5.41
CA VAL A 51 11.49 18.00 -4.14
C VAL A 51 10.30 17.41 -3.36
N LEU A 52 9.18 18.14 -3.28
CA LEU A 52 7.98 17.72 -2.59
C LEU A 52 7.34 16.48 -3.22
N VAL A 53 7.24 16.43 -4.56
CA VAL A 53 6.80 15.24 -5.31
C VAL A 53 7.74 14.06 -5.05
N SER A 54 9.06 14.26 -5.08
CA SER A 54 10.03 13.18 -4.79
C SER A 54 9.88 12.65 -3.34
N GLN A 55 9.63 13.52 -2.36
CA GLN A 55 9.46 13.13 -0.96
C GLN A 55 8.11 12.43 -0.70
N ARG A 56 7.02 13.00 -1.22
CA ARG A 56 5.63 12.53 -1.02
C ARG A 56 5.18 11.49 -2.04
N GLY A 57 5.99 11.18 -3.04
CA GLY A 57 5.69 10.27 -4.15
C GLY A 57 4.75 10.85 -5.21
N VAL A 58 3.61 11.37 -4.78
CA VAL A 58 2.60 12.03 -5.62
C VAL A 58 2.04 13.29 -4.93
N VAL A 59 1.75 14.31 -5.72
CA VAL A 59 1.09 15.55 -5.29
C VAL A 59 -0.14 15.79 -6.18
N PHE A 60 -1.24 16.20 -5.56
CA PHE A 60 -2.53 16.42 -6.20
C PHE A 60 -2.92 17.90 -6.17
N PHE A 61 -3.59 18.35 -7.24
CA PHE A 61 -4.11 19.71 -7.39
C PHE A 61 -5.55 19.65 -7.88
N ARG A 62 -6.45 20.39 -7.24
CA ARG A 62 -7.88 20.41 -7.63
C ARG A 62 -8.18 21.49 -8.66
N ASN A 63 -9.12 21.21 -9.57
CA ASN A 63 -9.73 22.17 -10.50
C ASN A 63 -8.71 23.15 -11.15
N GLN A 64 -7.84 22.64 -12.02
CA GLN A 64 -6.72 23.38 -12.60
C GLN A 64 -7.03 23.98 -13.98
N ASP A 65 -6.79 25.29 -14.14
CA ASP A 65 -6.94 26.00 -15.43
C ASP A 65 -5.73 25.84 -16.39
N LEU A 66 -4.77 24.98 -16.00
CA LEU A 66 -3.53 24.69 -16.73
C LEU A 66 -3.81 24.21 -18.16
N LYS A 67 -3.17 24.84 -19.15
CA LYS A 67 -3.30 24.49 -20.58
C LYS A 67 -2.34 23.36 -20.98
N PRO A 68 -2.52 22.70 -22.14
CA PRO A 68 -1.66 21.58 -22.55
C PRO A 68 -0.17 21.96 -22.66
N PHE A 69 0.15 23.09 -23.30
CA PHE A 69 1.53 23.58 -23.40
C PHE A 69 2.14 23.89 -22.04
N ASP A 70 1.37 24.51 -21.14
CA ASP A 70 1.78 24.78 -19.75
C ASP A 70 2.04 23.48 -18.97
N GLN A 71 1.18 22.47 -19.14
CA GLN A 71 1.31 21.15 -18.49
C GLN A 71 2.60 20.45 -18.93
N ARG A 72 2.97 20.55 -20.21
CA ARG A 72 4.28 20.12 -20.73
C ARG A 72 5.41 20.91 -20.06
N GLU A 73 5.30 22.22 -19.97
CA GLU A 73 6.35 23.07 -19.40
C GLU A 73 6.59 22.76 -17.91
N VAL A 74 5.52 22.59 -17.10
CA VAL A 74 5.63 22.18 -15.69
C VAL A 74 6.48 20.91 -15.57
N VAL A 75 6.13 19.83 -16.27
CA VAL A 75 6.84 18.55 -16.09
C VAL A 75 8.28 18.58 -16.60
N GLN A 76 8.56 19.34 -17.68
CA GLN A 76 9.93 19.53 -18.14
C GLN A 76 10.76 20.33 -17.13
N LYS A 77 10.19 21.40 -16.54
CA LYS A 77 10.86 22.19 -15.49
C LYS A 77 11.10 21.39 -14.22
N LEU A 78 10.17 20.52 -13.80
CA LEU A 78 10.38 19.61 -12.65
C LEU A 78 11.64 18.75 -12.84
N GLY A 79 11.80 18.13 -14.02
CA GLY A 79 12.99 17.34 -14.34
C GLY A 79 14.26 18.20 -14.41
N GLN A 80 14.22 19.32 -15.13
CA GLN A 80 15.37 20.23 -15.30
C GLN A 80 15.87 20.79 -13.96
N LEU A 81 14.96 21.32 -13.14
CA LEU A 81 15.27 21.96 -11.85
C LEU A 81 15.61 20.95 -10.74
N SER A 82 15.21 19.68 -10.89
CA SER A 82 15.70 18.60 -10.03
C SER A 82 16.98 17.92 -10.53
N GLY A 83 17.52 18.34 -11.68
CA GLY A 83 18.86 18.00 -12.13
C GLY A 83 18.97 16.82 -13.10
N LYS A 84 17.93 16.53 -13.89
CA LYS A 84 18.01 15.51 -14.96
C LYS A 84 19.19 15.78 -15.95
N PRO A 85 19.69 14.76 -16.67
CA PRO A 85 20.74 14.96 -17.65
C PRO A 85 20.32 15.93 -18.78
N GLN A 86 21.24 16.78 -19.24
CA GLN A 86 20.98 17.71 -20.36
C GLN A 86 20.69 17.01 -21.70
N THR A 87 21.06 15.73 -21.80
CA THR A 87 20.72 14.83 -22.91
C THR A 87 19.26 14.37 -22.88
N SER A 88 18.56 14.52 -21.74
CA SER A 88 17.21 14.00 -21.51
C SER A 88 16.14 15.08 -21.72
N LYS A 89 15.54 15.05 -22.92
CA LYS A 89 14.52 15.98 -23.42
C LYS A 89 13.11 15.46 -23.13
N GLY A 90 12.08 16.11 -23.69
CA GLY A 90 10.73 15.56 -23.71
C GLY A 90 10.65 14.30 -24.56
N LYS A 91 9.79 13.35 -24.17
CA LYS A 91 9.46 12.18 -24.98
C LYS A 91 8.26 12.52 -25.86
N ALA A 92 8.43 12.41 -27.17
CA ALA A 92 7.30 12.39 -28.10
C ALA A 92 6.37 11.22 -27.74
N ALA A 93 5.07 11.47 -27.68
CA ALA A 93 4.08 10.46 -27.35
C ALA A 93 3.84 9.55 -28.56
N GLU A 94 3.73 8.25 -28.31
CA GLU A 94 3.32 7.28 -29.33
C GLU A 94 1.92 7.67 -29.86
N ALA A 95 1.76 7.59 -31.19
CA ALA A 95 0.81 8.42 -31.91
C ALA A 95 -0.67 8.08 -31.65
N ALA A 96 -1.42 9.07 -31.15
CA ALA A 96 -2.88 9.05 -31.11
C ALA A 96 -3.44 10.47 -31.36
N GLY A 97 -3.84 10.74 -32.62
CA GLY A 97 -4.39 12.02 -33.06
C GLY A 97 -3.39 13.17 -33.21
N LYS A 98 -3.66 14.10 -34.15
CA LYS A 98 -2.92 15.38 -34.33
C LYS A 98 -3.58 16.59 -33.65
N THR A 99 -4.78 16.40 -33.12
CA THR A 99 -5.59 17.41 -32.44
C THR A 99 -6.05 16.88 -31.09
N LEU A 100 -6.23 17.78 -30.14
CA LEU A 100 -6.84 17.49 -28.85
C LEU A 100 -8.37 17.35 -28.99
N PRO A 101 -9.07 16.79 -27.99
CA PRO A 101 -10.52 16.59 -28.03
C PRO A 101 -11.36 17.88 -28.15
N ASP A 102 -10.78 19.03 -27.83
CA ASP A 102 -11.34 20.38 -27.99
C ASP A 102 -11.06 21.01 -29.37
N GLY A 103 -10.31 20.32 -30.23
CA GLY A 103 -9.93 20.78 -31.57
C GLY A 103 -8.60 21.54 -31.63
N GLU A 104 -7.96 21.83 -30.49
CA GLU A 104 -6.67 22.52 -30.45
C GLU A 104 -5.53 21.66 -31.05
N PRO A 105 -4.46 22.27 -31.59
CA PRO A 105 -3.27 21.54 -32.03
C PRO A 105 -2.68 20.75 -30.87
N LYS A 106 -2.50 19.43 -31.08
CA LYS A 106 -1.91 18.56 -30.07
C LYS A 106 -0.38 18.67 -30.13
N PRO A 107 0.33 19.02 -29.04
CA PRO A 107 1.78 18.85 -28.98
C PRO A 107 2.20 17.39 -29.22
N ASP A 108 3.30 17.17 -29.93
CA ASP A 108 3.80 15.82 -30.23
C ASP A 108 4.12 14.98 -28.97
N GLU A 109 4.26 15.62 -27.81
CA GLU A 109 4.58 15.01 -26.51
C GLU A 109 3.35 14.67 -25.64
N VAL A 110 2.11 14.94 -26.06
CA VAL A 110 0.91 14.58 -25.26
C VAL A 110 0.49 13.13 -25.51
N LEU A 111 0.31 12.36 -24.44
CA LEU A 111 -0.51 11.16 -24.51
C LEU A 111 -1.93 11.48 -24.02
N VAL A 112 -2.93 11.38 -24.90
CA VAL A 112 -4.34 11.45 -24.49
C VAL A 112 -4.78 10.04 -24.13
N ILE A 113 -5.02 9.80 -22.86
CA ILE A 113 -5.42 8.51 -22.30
C ILE A 113 -6.94 8.46 -22.23
N THR A 114 -7.57 7.79 -23.19
CA THR A 114 -9.01 7.48 -23.17
C THR A 114 -9.26 6.09 -22.57
N SER A 115 -10.54 5.75 -22.36
CA SER A 115 -10.93 4.44 -21.82
C SER A 115 -10.63 3.29 -22.81
N GLU A 116 -10.78 3.57 -24.10
CA GLU A 116 -10.48 2.66 -25.21
C GLU A 116 -8.97 2.42 -25.34
N VAL A 117 -8.17 3.49 -25.27
CA VAL A 117 -6.70 3.40 -25.27
C VAL A 117 -6.22 2.62 -24.05
N LEU A 118 -6.73 2.92 -22.86
CA LEU A 118 -6.26 2.30 -21.61
C LEU A 118 -6.64 0.81 -21.50
N ALA A 119 -7.74 0.37 -22.13
CA ALA A 119 -8.11 -1.04 -22.24
C ALA A 119 -7.19 -1.85 -23.19
N LEU A 120 -6.62 -1.19 -24.20
CA LEU A 120 -5.64 -1.78 -25.13
C LEU A 120 -4.21 -1.73 -24.56
N VAL A 121 -3.88 -0.66 -23.83
CA VAL A 121 -2.53 -0.35 -23.34
C VAL A 121 -2.47 -0.55 -21.82
N ASN A 122 -2.67 -1.79 -21.37
CA ASN A 122 -2.48 -2.21 -19.96
C ASN A 122 -1.01 -2.13 -19.47
N LYS A 123 -0.11 -1.47 -20.22
CA LYS A 123 1.36 -1.57 -20.12
C LYS A 123 2.04 -0.21 -20.08
N ASP A 124 1.48 0.69 -19.29
CA ASP A 124 1.86 2.11 -19.20
C ASP A 124 3.24 2.40 -18.56
N SER A 125 4.05 1.38 -18.30
CA SER A 125 5.38 1.53 -17.72
C SER A 125 6.45 1.63 -18.79
N ILE A 126 7.16 2.76 -18.81
CA ILE A 126 8.26 3.08 -19.72
C ILE A 126 9.64 2.62 -19.22
N THR A 127 9.68 1.70 -18.25
CA THR A 127 10.92 1.07 -17.77
C THR A 127 11.61 0.20 -18.83
N PHE A 128 10.94 -0.09 -19.94
CA PHE A 128 11.56 -0.71 -21.13
C PHE A 128 12.53 0.23 -21.88
N GLU A 129 12.57 1.51 -21.53
CA GLU A 129 13.57 2.46 -22.06
C GLU A 129 14.85 2.43 -21.20
N ASN A 130 16.02 2.64 -21.82
CA ASN A 130 17.30 2.72 -21.10
C ASN A 130 17.36 3.91 -20.12
N VAL A 131 16.64 4.98 -20.45
CA VAL A 131 16.50 6.19 -19.63
C VAL A 131 14.99 6.46 -19.48
N PRO A 132 14.37 5.97 -18.38
CA PRO A 132 12.93 6.12 -18.14
C PRO A 132 12.57 7.53 -17.66
N SER A 133 11.30 7.75 -17.34
CA SER A 133 10.83 9.04 -16.81
C SER A 133 11.26 9.28 -15.37
N ASP A 134 11.58 10.54 -15.06
CA ASP A 134 11.62 11.06 -13.70
C ASP A 134 10.20 11.39 -13.19
N TYR A 135 9.49 12.32 -13.83
CA TYR A 135 8.15 12.74 -13.42
C TYR A 135 7.10 12.59 -14.52
N ALA A 136 5.89 12.27 -14.10
CA ALA A 136 4.68 12.35 -14.93
C ALA A 136 3.67 13.33 -14.33
N ILE A 137 2.91 13.97 -15.22
CA ILE A 137 1.76 14.83 -14.90
C ILE A 137 0.54 14.35 -15.68
N LEU A 138 -0.57 14.10 -15.00
CA LEU A 138 -1.86 13.73 -15.60
C LEU A 138 -2.91 14.75 -15.20
N LYS A 139 -3.56 15.37 -16.19
CA LYS A 139 -4.78 16.18 -16.03
C LYS A 139 -5.98 15.36 -16.46
N MET A 140 -7.05 15.35 -15.66
CA MET A 140 -8.30 14.69 -16.03
C MET A 140 -9.18 15.66 -16.83
N ASN A 141 -9.43 15.34 -18.10
CA ASN A 141 -10.27 16.15 -18.99
C ASN A 141 -11.75 15.76 -18.82
N ILE A 142 -12.02 14.47 -18.66
CA ILE A 142 -13.34 13.90 -18.43
C ILE A 142 -13.23 12.86 -17.31
N ALA A 143 -13.76 13.19 -16.14
CA ALA A 143 -13.88 12.26 -15.01
C ALA A 143 -15.26 11.57 -15.02
N PRO A 144 -15.34 10.24 -14.87
CA PRO A 144 -16.57 9.56 -14.52
C PRO A 144 -17.19 10.11 -13.23
N GLU A 145 -18.53 10.08 -13.14
CA GLU A 145 -19.24 10.46 -11.92
C GLU A 145 -18.84 9.53 -10.74
N THR A 146 -18.77 8.23 -11.03
CA THR A 146 -18.36 7.16 -10.13
C THR A 146 -17.27 6.29 -10.77
N GLY A 147 -16.35 5.79 -9.95
CA GLY A 147 -15.20 5.01 -10.41
C GLY A 147 -14.17 5.83 -11.19
N GLY A 148 -13.21 5.15 -11.82
CA GLY A 148 -12.14 5.77 -12.62
C GLY A 148 -10.98 6.32 -11.79
N ASP A 149 -10.96 6.02 -10.49
CA ASP A 149 -9.94 6.45 -9.54
C ASP A 149 -8.55 5.92 -9.93
N THR A 150 -7.50 6.59 -9.47
CA THR A 150 -6.12 6.10 -9.66
C THR A 150 -5.48 5.85 -8.30
N ILE A 151 -4.79 4.71 -8.18
CA ILE A 151 -4.10 4.30 -6.96
C ILE A 151 -2.61 4.44 -7.21
N TRP A 152 -1.88 5.05 -6.27
CA TRP A 152 -0.42 5.04 -6.21
C TRP A 152 0.06 4.25 -5.00
N ALA A 153 1.24 3.65 -5.09
CA ALA A 153 1.92 2.95 -4.00
C ALA A 153 3.38 3.42 -3.91
N SER A 154 3.87 3.68 -2.69
CA SER A 154 5.23 4.19 -2.47
C SER A 154 6.27 3.07 -2.51
N GLY A 155 7.12 3.07 -3.54
CA GLY A 155 8.27 2.18 -3.64
C GLY A 155 9.31 2.40 -2.54
N TYR A 156 9.47 3.66 -2.09
CA TYR A 156 10.30 3.96 -0.92
C TYR A 156 9.80 3.28 0.35
N GLU A 157 8.50 3.35 0.64
CA GLU A 157 7.92 2.70 1.83
C GLU A 157 7.91 1.17 1.70
N ALA A 158 7.73 0.62 0.49
CA ALA A 158 7.88 -0.80 0.22
C ALA A 158 9.30 -1.29 0.52
N TYR A 159 10.32 -0.57 0.03
CA TYR A 159 11.73 -0.84 0.36
C TYR A 159 12.02 -0.68 1.85
N ASP A 160 11.48 0.35 2.51
CA ASP A 160 11.69 0.59 3.95
C ASP A 160 10.97 -0.39 4.90
N ARG A 161 10.16 -1.31 4.37
CA ARG A 161 9.62 -2.47 5.09
C ARG A 161 10.50 -3.71 4.99
N LEU A 162 11.41 -3.77 4.01
CA LEU A 162 12.33 -4.89 3.86
C LEU A 162 13.32 -4.94 5.05
N SER A 163 13.55 -6.13 5.57
CA SER A 163 14.61 -6.34 6.57
C SER A 163 15.99 -6.11 5.93
N PRO A 164 17.05 -5.84 6.71
CA PRO A 164 18.38 -5.56 6.15
C PRO A 164 18.92 -6.63 5.19
N ALA A 165 18.56 -7.91 5.40
CA ALA A 165 18.92 -8.99 4.48
C ALA A 165 18.15 -8.93 3.15
N TRP A 166 16.87 -8.57 3.20
CA TRP A 166 16.03 -8.39 2.02
C TRP A 166 16.34 -7.09 1.24
N LYS A 167 16.74 -6.01 1.93
CA LYS A 167 17.28 -4.80 1.30
C LYS A 167 18.54 -5.13 0.49
N LYS A 168 19.52 -5.78 1.13
CA LYS A 168 20.76 -6.23 0.46
C LYS A 168 20.50 -7.19 -0.71
N LEU A 169 19.48 -8.05 -0.63
CA LEU A 169 19.07 -8.89 -1.75
C LEU A 169 18.53 -8.03 -2.90
N ALA A 170 17.55 -7.15 -2.63
CA ALA A 170 16.92 -6.29 -3.63
C ALA A 170 17.93 -5.35 -4.32
N GLU A 171 18.89 -4.79 -3.57
CA GLU A 171 20.01 -3.99 -4.07
C GLU A 171 20.91 -4.73 -5.08
N GLY A 172 20.98 -6.06 -5.00
CA GLY A 172 21.75 -6.91 -5.90
C GLY A 172 20.95 -7.47 -7.09
N LEU A 173 19.63 -7.25 -7.14
CA LEU A 173 18.78 -7.76 -8.22
C LEU A 173 18.73 -6.77 -9.38
N THR A 174 18.95 -7.28 -10.60
CA THR A 174 18.63 -6.58 -11.84
C THR A 174 17.53 -7.32 -12.58
N ALA A 175 16.64 -6.56 -13.23
CA ALA A 175 15.54 -7.09 -14.01
C ALA A 175 15.57 -6.53 -15.43
N THR A 176 15.22 -7.36 -16.41
CA THR A 176 15.02 -6.96 -17.81
C THR A 176 13.54 -6.66 -18.04
N HIS A 177 13.26 -5.49 -18.58
CA HIS A 177 11.93 -4.94 -18.86
C HIS A 177 11.71 -4.91 -20.37
N ARG A 178 10.55 -5.37 -20.86
CA ARG A 178 10.24 -5.46 -22.30
C ARG A 178 8.84 -4.93 -22.60
N ASN A 179 8.67 -4.21 -23.70
CA ASN A 179 7.35 -3.90 -24.24
C ASN A 179 7.17 -4.39 -25.67
N ARG A 180 6.73 -5.66 -25.79
CA ARG A 180 6.46 -6.30 -27.09
C ARG A 180 5.36 -5.61 -27.91
N ALA A 181 4.42 -4.91 -27.28
CA ALA A 181 3.38 -4.16 -27.99
C ALA A 181 3.92 -2.87 -28.61
N ALA A 182 4.89 -2.20 -27.97
CA ALA A 182 5.57 -1.06 -28.57
C ALA A 182 6.41 -1.44 -29.81
N ALA A 183 6.96 -2.67 -29.83
CA ALA A 183 7.67 -3.21 -30.99
C ALA A 183 6.77 -3.47 -32.22
N GLU A 184 5.44 -3.49 -32.05
CA GLU A 184 4.45 -3.60 -33.13
C GLU A 184 4.00 -2.22 -33.65
N VAL A 185 4.43 -1.12 -33.03
CA VAL A 185 4.17 0.25 -33.49
C VAL A 185 5.07 0.56 -34.69
N ASP A 186 4.46 1.08 -35.76
CA ASP A 186 5.17 1.43 -36.99
C ASP A 186 6.26 2.50 -36.72
N ALA A 187 7.49 2.16 -37.11
CA ALA A 187 8.69 2.95 -36.95
C ALA A 187 8.57 4.39 -37.49
N GLN A 188 7.70 4.65 -38.47
CA GLN A 188 7.47 6.01 -38.98
C GLN A 188 6.87 6.98 -37.94
N TYR A 189 6.26 6.47 -36.87
CA TYR A 189 5.70 7.27 -35.77
C TYR A 189 6.63 7.35 -34.55
N ILE A 190 7.79 6.70 -34.61
CA ILE A 190 8.80 6.69 -33.55
C ILE A 190 9.93 7.64 -33.99
N GLY A 191 10.03 8.79 -33.32
CA GLY A 191 11.13 9.73 -33.57
C GLY A 191 12.49 9.10 -33.28
N GLU A 192 13.55 9.62 -33.93
CA GLU A 192 14.92 9.04 -33.90
C GLU A 192 15.43 8.68 -32.49
N ASN A 193 15.03 9.46 -31.48
CA ASN A 193 15.35 9.25 -30.08
C ASN A 193 14.11 9.56 -29.21
N ARG A 194 13.67 8.61 -28.37
CA ARG A 194 12.49 8.77 -27.49
C ARG A 194 12.83 9.55 -26.22
N GLY A 195 13.23 10.81 -26.40
CA GLY A 195 13.59 11.77 -25.36
C GLY A 195 15.02 11.64 -24.80
N SER A 196 15.76 10.57 -25.11
CA SER A 196 17.19 10.43 -24.78
C SER A 196 17.94 9.75 -25.94
N PRO A 197 19.20 10.11 -26.23
CA PRO A 197 20.07 9.37 -27.18
C PRO A 197 20.29 7.90 -26.84
N GLU A 198 20.09 7.51 -25.57
CA GLU A 198 20.12 6.10 -25.15
C GLU A 198 18.77 5.38 -25.36
N ASN A 199 17.69 6.11 -25.68
CA ASN A 199 16.36 5.60 -26.02
C ASN A 199 16.17 5.57 -27.55
N ALA A 200 17.16 5.02 -28.25
CA ALA A 200 17.14 4.77 -29.69
C ALA A 200 16.71 3.32 -29.99
N GLY A 201 16.61 2.97 -31.27
CA GLY A 201 16.31 1.59 -31.71
C GLY A 201 14.86 1.15 -31.48
N LEU A 202 14.53 -0.09 -31.86
CA LEU A 202 13.17 -0.65 -31.84
C LEU A 202 13.04 -1.91 -30.96
N ASP A 203 14.06 -2.20 -30.13
CA ASP A 203 14.10 -3.43 -29.33
C ASP A 203 13.14 -3.37 -28.11
N PHE A 204 12.81 -2.15 -27.65
CA PHE A 204 11.94 -1.88 -26.50
C PHE A 204 12.23 -2.77 -25.28
N GLU A 205 13.53 -2.90 -25.00
CA GLU A 205 14.09 -3.72 -23.92
C GLU A 205 15.17 -2.93 -23.17
N ALA A 206 15.09 -2.92 -21.84
CA ALA A 206 16.11 -2.31 -20.98
C ALA A 206 16.29 -3.13 -19.69
N THR A 207 17.51 -3.14 -19.16
CA THR A 207 17.83 -3.80 -17.90
C THR A 207 18.16 -2.77 -16.84
N HIS A 208 17.46 -2.84 -15.72
CA HIS A 208 17.59 -1.92 -14.59
C HIS A 208 17.86 -2.69 -13.30
N LEU A 209 18.39 -2.01 -12.29
CA LEU A 209 18.25 -2.46 -10.89
C LEU A 209 16.76 -2.56 -10.55
N MET A 210 16.37 -3.49 -9.68
CA MET A 210 14.97 -3.83 -9.36
C MET A 210 14.05 -2.59 -9.33
N ALA A 211 13.30 -2.40 -10.43
CA ALA A 211 12.48 -1.22 -10.66
C ALA A 211 10.99 -1.57 -10.80
N ALA A 212 10.20 -0.94 -9.95
CA ALA A 212 8.80 -0.60 -10.11
C ALA A 212 7.71 -1.62 -10.55
N GLY A 213 6.85 -1.96 -9.58
CA GLY A 213 5.41 -2.12 -9.80
C GLY A 213 4.99 -3.25 -10.75
N HIS A 214 4.09 -2.93 -11.69
CA HIS A 214 3.54 -3.89 -12.69
C HIS A 214 4.63 -4.61 -13.51
N GLN A 215 5.85 -4.08 -13.53
CA GLN A 215 6.99 -4.68 -14.23
C GLN A 215 7.71 -5.76 -13.42
N LEU A 216 7.44 -5.87 -12.12
CA LEU A 216 7.78 -7.08 -11.36
C LEU A 216 6.94 -8.28 -11.85
N HIS A 217 5.80 -8.06 -12.51
CA HIS A 217 5.04 -9.15 -13.14
C HIS A 217 5.64 -9.52 -14.51
N ASP A 218 5.83 -8.53 -15.38
CA ASP A 218 6.18 -8.72 -16.80
C ASP A 218 7.69 -8.73 -17.13
N GLY A 219 8.56 -8.23 -16.25
CA GLY A 219 10.03 -8.27 -16.42
C GLY A 219 10.63 -9.60 -15.94
N GLU A 220 11.94 -9.79 -16.07
CA GLU A 220 12.64 -11.05 -15.68
C GLU A 220 13.90 -10.74 -14.87
N PHE A 221 14.07 -11.35 -13.68
CA PHE A 221 15.28 -11.17 -12.88
C PHE A 221 16.47 -11.94 -13.47
N ILE A 222 17.59 -11.25 -13.67
CA ILE A 222 18.81 -11.81 -14.26
C ILE A 222 19.55 -12.69 -13.24
N GLY A 223 20.00 -13.86 -13.68
CA GLY A 223 20.84 -14.76 -12.88
C GLY A 223 20.09 -15.64 -11.90
N LEU A 224 18.76 -15.65 -11.93
CA LEU A 224 17.90 -16.51 -11.10
C LEU A 224 17.33 -17.69 -11.91
N THR A 225 16.97 -18.77 -11.22
CA THR A 225 16.12 -19.80 -11.82
C THR A 225 14.67 -19.29 -11.97
N PRO A 226 13.87 -19.84 -12.90
CA PRO A 226 12.47 -19.43 -13.07
C PRO A 226 11.63 -19.52 -11.79
N ARG A 227 11.96 -20.46 -10.88
CA ARG A 227 11.26 -20.62 -9.60
C ARG A 227 11.63 -19.55 -8.58
N GLU A 228 12.89 -19.11 -8.57
CA GLU A 228 13.34 -18.01 -7.69
C GLU A 228 12.77 -16.68 -8.17
N ASP A 229 12.79 -16.44 -9.48
CA ASP A 229 12.14 -15.29 -10.13
C ASP A 229 10.65 -15.21 -9.75
N GLU A 230 9.87 -16.28 -9.96
CA GLU A 230 8.46 -16.37 -9.56
C GLU A 230 8.23 -16.02 -8.07
N ILE A 231 9.01 -16.61 -7.16
CA ILE A 231 8.88 -16.41 -5.71
C ILE A 231 9.18 -14.95 -5.33
N LEU A 232 10.26 -14.36 -5.85
CA LEU A 232 10.66 -13.01 -5.51
C LEU A 232 9.67 -11.98 -6.06
N LYS A 233 9.23 -12.14 -7.30
CA LYS A 233 8.19 -11.30 -7.92
C LYS A 233 6.90 -11.33 -7.10
N ALA A 234 6.42 -12.53 -6.74
CA ALA A 234 5.22 -12.69 -5.93
C ALA A 234 5.37 -11.97 -4.57
N TYR A 235 6.51 -12.13 -3.89
CA TYR A 235 6.78 -11.47 -2.60
C TYR A 235 6.81 -9.94 -2.72
N PHE A 236 7.51 -9.39 -3.72
CA PHE A 236 7.60 -7.94 -3.89
C PHE A 236 6.27 -7.32 -4.34
N LEU A 237 5.51 -7.99 -5.21
CA LEU A 237 4.15 -7.59 -5.57
C LEU A 237 3.20 -7.65 -4.37
N GLN A 238 3.30 -8.66 -3.50
CA GLN A 238 2.51 -8.77 -2.28
C GLN A 238 2.74 -7.57 -1.35
N ILE A 239 3.99 -7.12 -1.19
CA ILE A 239 4.30 -5.90 -0.42
C ILE A 239 3.56 -4.69 -1.02
N VAL A 240 3.55 -4.53 -2.34
CA VAL A 240 2.88 -3.41 -2.99
C VAL A 240 1.36 -3.47 -2.81
N VAL A 241 0.75 -4.64 -2.99
CA VAL A 241 -0.71 -4.80 -3.08
C VAL A 241 -1.40 -4.89 -1.72
N GLU A 242 -0.84 -5.62 -0.76
CA GLU A 242 -1.53 -5.90 0.53
C GLU A 242 -1.34 -4.79 1.58
N ASN A 243 -0.37 -3.89 1.37
CA ASN A 243 -0.04 -2.81 2.31
C ASN A 243 -0.80 -1.52 1.93
N HIS A 244 -2.08 -1.46 2.29
CA HIS A 244 -2.95 -0.29 2.03
C HIS A 244 -2.44 1.03 2.63
N ASP A 245 -1.58 0.97 3.65
CA ASP A 245 -0.99 2.13 4.34
C ASP A 245 0.28 2.71 3.66
N LEU A 246 0.78 2.07 2.60
CA LEU A 246 1.76 2.65 1.66
C LEU A 246 1.12 3.12 0.34
N GLN A 247 -0.21 3.05 0.24
CA GLN A 247 -0.98 3.41 -0.94
C GLN A 247 -1.78 4.70 -0.72
N VAL A 248 -2.07 5.41 -1.81
CA VAL A 248 -3.08 6.48 -1.85
C VAL A 248 -4.00 6.29 -3.06
N ARG A 249 -5.32 6.31 -2.83
CA ARG A 249 -6.35 6.28 -3.87
C ARG A 249 -6.89 7.70 -4.08
N PHE A 250 -6.83 8.19 -5.31
CA PHE A 250 -7.34 9.51 -5.69
C PHE A 250 -8.60 9.37 -6.54
N LYS A 251 -9.71 9.92 -6.03
CA LYS A 251 -10.93 10.14 -6.81
C LYS A 251 -10.82 11.43 -7.59
N TRP A 252 -10.96 11.32 -8.90
CA TRP A 252 -10.84 12.44 -9.84
C TRP A 252 -12.12 13.27 -9.91
N ASN A 253 -11.96 14.57 -10.16
CA ASN A 253 -12.95 15.42 -10.81
C ASN A 253 -12.34 15.95 -12.13
N THR A 254 -13.17 16.51 -13.00
CA THR A 254 -12.69 17.25 -14.18
C THR A 254 -11.75 18.38 -13.77
N ASN A 255 -10.69 18.60 -14.56
CA ASN A 255 -9.58 19.52 -14.32
C ASN A 255 -8.67 19.23 -13.12
N ASP A 256 -8.88 18.16 -12.35
CA ASP A 256 -7.90 17.76 -11.33
C ASP A 256 -6.59 17.27 -11.98
N ILE A 257 -5.47 17.50 -11.30
CA ILE A 257 -4.11 17.11 -11.73
C ILE A 257 -3.43 16.26 -10.65
N ALA A 258 -2.73 15.22 -11.08
CA ALA A 258 -1.74 14.52 -10.26
C ALA A 258 -0.35 14.64 -10.90
N ILE A 259 0.68 14.88 -10.07
CA ILE A 259 2.10 14.86 -10.44
C ILE A 259 2.80 13.83 -9.57
N TRP A 260 3.51 12.87 -10.15
CA TRP A 260 4.22 11.83 -9.40
C TRP A 260 5.62 11.54 -9.93
N ASP A 261 6.48 11.04 -9.05
CA ASP A 261 7.83 10.57 -9.36
C ASP A 261 7.77 9.10 -9.82
N ASN A 262 8.01 8.86 -11.10
CA ASN A 262 8.01 7.53 -11.72
C ASN A 262 9.17 6.64 -11.23
N ARG A 263 10.26 7.22 -10.71
CA ARG A 263 11.41 6.45 -10.20
C ARG A 263 11.07 5.73 -8.89
N SER A 264 10.06 6.19 -8.17
CA SER A 264 9.76 5.76 -6.80
C SER A 264 8.29 5.41 -6.51
N CYS A 265 7.38 5.56 -7.48
CA CYS A 265 5.96 5.26 -7.31
C CYS A 265 5.45 4.21 -8.29
N PHE A 266 4.61 3.30 -7.79
CA PHE A 266 3.82 2.40 -8.63
C PHE A 266 2.43 2.99 -8.74
N HIS A 267 1.74 2.79 -9.85
CA HIS A 267 0.38 3.30 -10.02
C HIS A 267 -0.46 2.40 -10.92
N THR A 268 -1.77 2.47 -10.75
CA THR A 268 -2.74 1.82 -11.63
C THR A 268 -4.06 2.58 -11.66
N ALA A 269 -4.74 2.56 -12.81
CA ALA A 269 -6.10 3.07 -12.93
C ALA A 269 -7.11 2.00 -12.52
N THR A 270 -8.18 2.41 -11.86
CA THR A 270 -9.28 1.52 -11.48
C THR A 270 -10.29 1.50 -12.62
N PHE A 271 -10.51 0.34 -13.22
CA PHE A 271 -11.45 0.13 -14.33
C PHE A 271 -12.89 -0.16 -13.83
N ASP A 272 -13.32 0.58 -12.82
CA ASP A 272 -14.62 0.43 -12.13
C ASP A 272 -15.68 1.43 -12.64
N TYR A 273 -15.73 1.74 -13.94
CA TYR A 273 -16.60 2.80 -14.47
C TYR A 273 -17.19 2.45 -15.85
N ALA A 274 -18.38 3.00 -16.15
CA ALA A 274 -19.13 2.72 -17.38
C ALA A 274 -19.17 3.91 -18.38
N THR A 275 -18.80 5.11 -17.95
CA THR A 275 -18.81 6.33 -18.77
C THR A 275 -17.42 6.66 -19.29
N LYS A 276 -17.30 7.53 -20.30
CA LYS A 276 -15.99 7.98 -20.80
C LYS A 276 -15.12 8.56 -19.68
N ARG A 277 -13.90 8.02 -19.53
CA ARG A 277 -12.80 8.60 -18.77
C ARG A 277 -11.72 9.04 -19.74
N GLU A 278 -11.21 10.27 -19.57
CA GLU A 278 -10.19 10.83 -20.45
C GLU A 278 -9.26 11.79 -19.69
N GLY A 279 -7.95 11.65 -19.88
CA GLY A 279 -6.97 12.60 -19.35
C GLY A 279 -5.74 12.78 -20.24
N SER A 280 -5.13 13.95 -20.17
CA SER A 280 -3.89 14.29 -20.88
C SER A 280 -2.69 14.02 -19.97
N ARG A 281 -1.76 13.16 -20.40
CA ARG A 281 -0.50 12.86 -19.70
C ARG A 281 0.71 13.41 -20.46
N TYR A 282 1.66 13.97 -19.71
CA TYR A 282 3.03 14.24 -20.16
C TYR A 282 4.02 13.59 -19.22
N VAL A 283 5.21 13.30 -19.74
CA VAL A 283 6.35 12.76 -18.98
C VAL A 283 7.62 13.55 -19.28
N SER A 284 8.42 13.81 -18.26
CA SER A 284 9.83 14.17 -18.43
C SER A 284 10.68 12.91 -18.43
N ILE A 285 11.78 12.88 -19.19
CA ILE A 285 12.79 11.81 -19.16
C ILE A 285 13.86 12.17 -18.12
N GLY A 286 14.17 11.24 -17.24
CA GLY A 286 15.12 11.42 -16.14
C GLY A 286 16.52 10.93 -16.50
N GLU A 287 17.19 10.33 -15.52
CA GLU A 287 18.48 9.65 -15.66
C GLU A 287 18.35 8.14 -15.81
N LYS A 288 19.42 7.49 -16.31
CA LYS A 288 19.56 6.03 -16.27
C LYS A 288 19.56 5.55 -14.80
N PRO A 289 18.74 4.57 -14.40
CA PRO A 289 18.66 4.12 -13.01
C PRO A 289 19.99 3.61 -12.46
N TYR A 290 20.31 3.98 -11.23
CA TYR A 290 21.50 3.54 -10.51
C TYR A 290 21.23 3.49 -8.99
N LEU A 291 22.02 2.68 -8.27
CA LEU A 291 22.05 2.65 -6.82
C LEU A 291 23.29 3.41 -6.33
N ASP A 292 23.10 4.39 -5.44
CA ASP A 292 24.19 4.93 -4.63
C ASP A 292 24.08 4.33 -3.21
N PRO A 293 24.92 3.33 -2.84
CA PRO A 293 24.85 2.63 -1.56
C PRO A 293 25.26 3.50 -0.36
N ARG A 294 25.65 4.77 -0.59
CA ARG A 294 26.00 5.74 0.46
C ARG A 294 24.80 6.57 0.89
N LEU A 295 23.72 6.60 0.10
CA LEU A 295 22.53 7.36 0.43
C LEU A 295 21.67 6.61 1.47
N PRO A 296 21.11 7.33 2.47
CA PRO A 296 20.16 6.74 3.41
C PRO A 296 18.85 6.40 2.72
N SER A 297 18.04 5.54 3.33
CA SER A 297 16.68 5.32 2.87
C SER A 297 15.79 6.56 3.08
N ARG A 298 14.61 6.60 2.42
CA ARG A 298 13.70 7.75 2.58
C ARG A 298 13.30 7.95 4.04
N ARG A 299 12.93 6.87 4.76
CA ARG A 299 12.54 6.97 6.17
C ARG A 299 13.68 7.52 7.05
N GLU A 300 14.91 7.09 6.81
CA GLU A 300 16.10 7.59 7.53
C GLU A 300 16.39 9.06 7.18
N ALA A 301 16.27 9.46 5.91
CA ALA A 301 16.45 10.84 5.46
C ALA A 301 15.40 11.78 6.07
N LEU A 302 14.11 11.43 6.00
CA LEU A 302 13.01 12.24 6.54
C LEU A 302 13.07 12.33 8.08
N SER A 303 13.47 11.26 8.77
CA SER A 303 13.61 11.28 10.24
C SER A 303 14.68 12.28 10.70
N ARG A 304 15.78 12.42 9.94
CA ARG A 304 16.83 13.42 10.21
C ARG A 304 16.34 14.85 10.02
N LEU A 305 15.46 15.09 9.04
CA LEU A 305 14.85 16.41 8.82
C LEU A 305 13.88 16.77 9.94
N ILE A 306 12.98 15.86 10.35
CA ILE A 306 12.03 16.09 11.44
C ILE A 306 12.75 16.41 12.75
N PHE A 307 13.81 15.65 13.09
CA PHE A 307 14.60 15.90 14.30
C PHE A 307 15.35 17.24 14.27
N ALA A 308 15.69 17.76 13.09
CA ALA A 308 16.31 19.07 12.93
C ALA A 308 15.31 20.25 12.96
N MET A 309 14.00 19.99 12.91
CA MET A 309 12.96 21.00 12.68
C MET A 309 11.94 21.16 13.82
N ALA A 310 12.06 20.44 14.94
CA ALA A 310 11.03 20.40 15.98
C ALA A 310 11.23 21.44 17.12
N PRO A 311 10.33 22.42 17.30
CA PRO A 311 10.15 23.14 18.56
C PRO A 311 9.08 22.45 19.43
N GLU A 312 9.09 22.71 20.74
CA GLU A 312 8.05 22.24 21.66
C GLU A 312 6.72 22.96 21.38
N ALA A 313 5.66 22.21 21.09
CA ALA A 313 4.33 22.76 20.79
C ALA A 313 3.25 22.24 21.75
N THR A 314 2.57 23.17 22.42
CA THR A 314 1.39 22.92 23.27
C THR A 314 0.15 23.47 22.58
N GLU A 315 -0.89 22.65 22.36
CA GLU A 315 -2.13 23.06 21.70
C GLU A 315 -3.29 23.32 22.68
N SER A 316 -4.18 24.25 22.31
CA SER A 316 -5.59 24.25 22.71
C SER A 316 -6.43 25.03 21.70
N VAL A 317 -7.66 24.55 21.40
CA VAL A 317 -8.59 25.18 20.44
C VAL A 317 -9.99 25.26 21.06
N PRO A 318 -10.74 26.38 20.92
CA PRO A 318 -12.07 26.58 21.53
C PRO A 318 -13.27 26.30 20.60
N VAL A 319 -14.49 26.30 21.16
CA VAL A 319 -15.76 25.84 20.54
C VAL A 319 -16.89 26.89 20.64
N ALA A 320 -17.75 27.01 19.60
CA ALA A 320 -19.04 27.74 19.57
C ALA A 320 -19.88 27.30 18.32
N SER A 321 -21.20 27.51 18.16
CA SER A 321 -22.37 27.62 19.07
C SER A 321 -23.71 27.40 18.27
N LYS A 322 -24.90 27.44 18.90
CA LYS A 322 -26.17 26.75 18.48
C LYS A 322 -27.15 27.47 17.51
N GLY A 323 -27.96 26.67 16.78
CA GLY A 323 -29.34 26.96 16.28
C GLY A 323 -29.80 26.01 15.14
N SER A 324 -31.09 25.67 14.87
CA SER A 324 -32.38 25.92 15.56
C SER A 324 -33.38 24.72 15.48
N ARG A 325 -34.55 24.76 14.77
CA ARG A 325 -35.58 23.66 14.69
C ARG A 325 -36.54 23.67 13.46
N LEU A 326 -37.22 22.52 13.23
CA LEU A 326 -38.45 22.20 12.42
C LEU A 326 -38.19 21.74 10.96
N ALA A 327 -38.91 20.79 10.31
CA ALA A 327 -40.06 19.91 10.64
C ALA A 327 -39.97 18.57 9.78
N PRO A 328 -40.82 17.53 9.95
CA PRO A 328 -40.57 16.18 9.37
C PRO A 328 -41.23 15.91 7.99
N LEU A 329 -40.66 15.01 7.17
CA LEU A 329 -41.28 14.46 5.95
C LEU A 329 -40.79 13.04 5.58
N LYS A 330 -41.23 12.48 4.43
CA LYS A 330 -41.30 11.03 4.13
C LYS A 330 -40.17 10.45 3.25
N LEU A 331 -39.71 9.23 3.58
CA LEU A 331 -38.51 8.55 3.04
C LEU A 331 -38.30 8.56 1.50
N GLY A 332 -39.35 8.59 0.68
CA GLY A 332 -39.22 8.51 -0.79
C GLY A 332 -38.73 9.79 -1.47
N SER A 333 -38.80 10.95 -0.80
CA SER A 333 -38.30 12.24 -1.29
C SER A 333 -37.31 12.89 -0.30
N VAL A 334 -36.92 12.14 0.74
CA VAL A 334 -36.15 12.61 1.91
C VAL A 334 -34.67 12.32 1.79
N LEU A 335 -34.26 11.51 0.82
CA LEU A 335 -32.85 11.41 0.43
C LEU A 335 -32.53 12.39 -0.71
N ASP A 336 -33.45 12.61 -1.65
CA ASP A 336 -33.29 13.56 -2.77
C ASP A 336 -33.12 15.03 -2.33
N GLN A 337 -33.65 15.40 -1.16
CA GLN A 337 -33.45 16.72 -0.54
C GLN A 337 -32.01 16.94 -0.03
N PHE A 338 -31.21 15.87 0.10
CA PHE A 338 -29.81 15.95 0.47
C PHE A 338 -28.96 15.76 -0.79
N TYR A 339 -28.02 16.67 -1.02
CA TYR A 339 -27.03 16.46 -2.08
C TYR A 339 -26.20 15.22 -1.73
N SER A 340 -26.21 14.20 -2.57
CA SER A 340 -25.50 12.94 -2.35
C SER A 340 -24.60 12.60 -3.54
N ARG A 341 -23.41 12.06 -3.25
CA ARG A 341 -22.48 11.55 -4.27
C ARG A 341 -22.02 10.16 -3.90
N GLU A 342 -22.15 9.21 -4.82
CA GLU A 342 -21.52 7.90 -4.70
C GLU A 342 -19.99 8.03 -4.73
N LEU A 343 -19.32 7.43 -3.75
CA LEU A 343 -17.86 7.44 -3.64
C LEU A 343 -17.28 6.54 -4.74
N THR A 344 -17.79 5.32 -4.83
CA THR A 344 -17.49 4.33 -5.88
C THR A 344 -18.81 3.70 -6.35
N PRO A 345 -18.87 3.08 -7.55
CA PRO A 345 -20.12 2.48 -8.04
C PRO A 345 -20.45 1.13 -7.37
N VAL A 346 -19.58 0.64 -6.48
CA VAL A 346 -19.77 -0.64 -5.77
C VAL A 346 -20.01 -0.43 -4.28
N ILE A 347 -19.36 0.57 -3.67
CA ILE A 347 -19.39 0.81 -2.21
C ILE A 347 -19.39 2.31 -1.88
N GLY A 348 -20.39 2.71 -1.09
CA GLY A 348 -20.38 3.90 -0.24
C GLY A 348 -20.93 5.18 -0.87
N THR A 349 -21.98 5.73 -0.26
CA THR A 349 -22.60 7.01 -0.65
C THR A 349 -22.28 8.09 0.38
N LYS A 350 -21.84 9.27 -0.06
CA LYS A 350 -21.63 10.44 0.81
C LYS A 350 -22.77 11.44 0.64
N PHE A 351 -23.51 11.67 1.71
CA PHE A 351 -24.50 12.74 1.80
C PHE A 351 -23.84 14.03 2.32
N TYR A 352 -24.26 15.17 1.79
CA TYR A 352 -23.81 16.51 2.12
C TYR A 352 -24.98 17.32 2.70
N ASN A 353 -24.68 18.35 3.48
CA ASN A 353 -25.67 19.21 4.14
C ASN A 353 -26.63 18.45 5.09
N VAL A 354 -26.21 17.29 5.61
CA VAL A 354 -26.90 16.55 6.67
C VAL A 354 -26.37 17.01 8.02
N ASP A 355 -27.20 17.65 8.85
CA ASP A 355 -26.83 17.96 10.23
C ASP A 355 -26.92 16.70 11.10
N LEU A 356 -25.76 16.14 11.44
CA LEU A 356 -25.59 15.06 12.42
C LEU A 356 -25.02 15.57 13.76
N GLY A 357 -24.92 16.89 13.97
CA GLY A 357 -24.30 17.49 15.17
C GLY A 357 -25.04 17.21 16.47
N SER A 358 -26.25 16.65 16.40
CA SER A 358 -27.03 16.17 17.56
C SER A 358 -27.01 14.63 17.74
N LEU A 359 -26.26 13.89 16.91
CA LEU A 359 -26.19 12.42 16.97
C LEU A 359 -25.32 11.96 18.16
N ASP A 360 -25.93 11.79 19.32
CA ASP A 360 -25.29 11.14 20.47
C ASP A 360 -25.29 9.60 20.36
N ASN A 361 -24.61 8.94 21.30
CA ASN A 361 -24.51 7.47 21.35
C ASN A 361 -25.89 6.79 21.36
N ASN A 362 -26.88 7.31 22.09
CA ASN A 362 -28.22 6.70 22.18
C ASN A 362 -28.97 6.85 20.85
N LEU A 363 -28.87 8.02 20.21
CA LEU A 363 -29.45 8.26 18.89
C LEU A 363 -28.76 7.43 17.81
N GLN A 364 -27.45 7.21 17.90
CA GLN A 364 -26.70 6.31 17.02
C GLN A 364 -27.17 4.84 17.16
N LYS A 365 -27.38 4.36 18.40
CA LYS A 365 -27.97 3.03 18.65
C LYS A 365 -29.35 2.89 18.02
N VAL A 366 -30.24 3.85 18.28
CA VAL A 366 -31.61 3.87 17.73
C VAL A 366 -31.58 3.91 16.20
N LEU A 367 -30.70 4.71 15.60
CA LEU A 367 -30.53 4.80 14.15
C LEU A 367 -30.10 3.44 13.55
N VAL A 368 -29.04 2.82 14.06
CA VAL A 368 -28.55 1.53 13.55
C VAL A 368 -29.57 0.40 13.76
N GLN A 369 -30.22 0.35 14.92
CA GLN A 369 -31.26 -0.65 15.20
C GLN A 369 -32.45 -0.48 14.26
N ARG A 370 -32.95 0.75 14.10
CA ARG A 370 -34.11 1.08 13.24
C ARG A 370 -33.80 0.88 11.76
N LEU A 371 -32.61 1.22 11.29
CA LEU A 371 -32.16 0.89 9.92
C LEU A 371 -32.24 -0.61 9.69
N GLY A 372 -31.70 -1.41 10.62
CA GLY A 372 -31.79 -2.87 10.59
C GLY A 372 -33.24 -3.37 10.51
N GLU A 373 -34.11 -2.91 11.42
CA GLU A 373 -35.52 -3.31 11.47
C GLU A 373 -36.28 -2.95 10.18
N LEU A 374 -36.03 -1.77 9.62
CA LEU A 374 -36.62 -1.34 8.34
C LEU A 374 -36.14 -2.18 7.15
N VAL A 375 -34.91 -2.70 7.17
CA VAL A 375 -34.41 -3.68 6.17
C VAL A 375 -34.68 -5.14 6.57
N ARG A 376 -35.64 -5.38 7.48
CA ARG A 376 -36.11 -6.70 7.93
C ARG A 376 -35.09 -7.53 8.72
N LYS A 377 -34.16 -6.89 9.43
CA LYS A 377 -33.38 -7.56 10.49
C LYS A 377 -34.35 -8.19 11.52
N PRO A 378 -34.15 -9.45 11.95
CA PRO A 378 -34.99 -10.05 12.99
C PRO A 378 -35.04 -9.18 14.25
N GLY A 379 -36.23 -8.97 14.82
CA GLY A 379 -36.41 -8.14 16.02
C GLY A 379 -35.69 -8.68 17.27
N THR A 380 -35.33 -9.97 17.26
CA THR A 380 -34.46 -10.63 18.25
C THR A 380 -32.99 -10.21 18.14
N SER A 381 -32.51 -9.80 16.95
CA SER A 381 -31.14 -9.35 16.75
C SER A 381 -30.96 -7.91 17.25
N LYS A 382 -30.38 -7.75 18.44
CA LYS A 382 -30.05 -6.44 19.03
C LYS A 382 -28.70 -5.92 18.52
N LEU A 383 -28.09 -4.97 19.24
CA LEU A 383 -26.77 -4.44 18.92
C LEU A 383 -25.68 -5.43 19.38
N HIS A 384 -24.57 -5.49 18.63
CA HIS A 384 -23.46 -6.38 18.97
C HIS A 384 -22.56 -5.73 20.02
N ILE A 385 -22.39 -6.41 21.16
CA ILE A 385 -21.38 -6.09 22.17
C ILE A 385 -20.07 -6.73 21.74
N HIS A 386 -19.07 -5.93 21.34
CA HIS A 386 -17.77 -6.46 20.94
C HIS A 386 -16.92 -6.80 22.18
N PRO A 387 -16.73 -8.08 22.55
CA PRO A 387 -16.21 -8.46 23.87
C PRO A 387 -14.77 -7.97 24.11
N THR A 388 -13.94 -7.86 23.07
CA THR A 388 -12.54 -7.41 23.23
C THR A 388 -12.37 -5.89 23.34
N VAL A 389 -13.35 -5.10 22.88
CA VAL A 389 -13.19 -3.64 22.67
C VAL A 389 -14.06 -2.84 23.64
N ASN A 390 -15.29 -3.32 23.86
CA ASN A 390 -16.32 -2.62 24.63
C ASN A 390 -16.33 -3.04 26.12
N ILE A 391 -15.53 -4.02 26.52
CA ILE A 391 -15.38 -4.42 27.93
C ILE A 391 -14.41 -3.47 28.66
N GLY A 392 -14.77 -3.13 29.90
CA GLY A 392 -13.95 -2.37 30.83
C GLY A 392 -14.47 -0.95 31.11
N ARG A 393 -13.65 -0.17 31.81
CA ARG A 393 -13.89 1.25 32.07
C ARG A 393 -13.16 2.12 31.02
N ASP A 394 -13.49 3.40 30.97
CA ASP A 394 -12.69 4.40 30.26
C ASP A 394 -11.46 4.84 31.11
N ALA A 395 -10.69 5.80 30.61
CA ALA A 395 -9.51 6.32 31.32
C ALA A 395 -9.85 7.11 32.60
N ALA A 396 -11.10 7.55 32.75
CA ALA A 396 -11.61 8.23 33.95
C ALA A 396 -12.23 7.23 34.97
N GLY A 397 -12.23 5.93 34.66
CA GLY A 397 -12.78 4.89 35.54
C GLY A 397 -14.30 4.75 35.45
N VAL A 398 -14.97 5.35 34.47
CA VAL A 398 -16.42 5.23 34.24
C VAL A 398 -16.71 3.95 33.46
N ALA A 399 -17.82 3.28 33.78
CA ALA A 399 -18.22 2.06 33.08
C ALA A 399 -18.59 2.37 31.63
N LYS A 400 -17.99 1.67 30.66
CA LYS A 400 -18.30 1.89 29.25
C LYS A 400 -19.67 1.33 28.87
N ASP A 401 -20.32 2.03 27.97
CA ASP A 401 -21.44 1.51 27.21
C ASP A 401 -20.98 0.31 26.37
N LYS A 402 -21.53 -0.87 26.68
CA LYS A 402 -21.12 -2.14 26.06
C LYS A 402 -21.49 -2.24 24.58
N GLU A 403 -22.45 -1.45 24.10
CA GLU A 403 -22.93 -1.49 22.71
C GLU A 403 -22.20 -0.47 21.82
N ILE A 404 -21.37 0.42 22.39
CA ILE A 404 -20.63 1.45 21.67
C ILE A 404 -19.14 1.12 21.59
N SER A 405 -18.64 0.92 20.37
CA SER A 405 -17.20 0.80 20.11
C SER A 405 -16.59 2.19 19.91
N VAL A 406 -15.86 2.67 20.93
CA VAL A 406 -15.07 3.91 20.82
C VAL A 406 -13.71 3.58 20.21
N ILE A 407 -13.51 3.99 18.95
CA ILE A 407 -12.25 3.84 18.23
C ILE A 407 -11.30 5.00 18.63
N ASP A 408 -10.26 4.67 19.39
CA ASP A 408 -9.19 5.58 19.80
C ASP A 408 -7.84 4.93 19.47
N SER A 409 -6.95 5.67 18.81
CA SER A 409 -5.62 5.18 18.40
C SER A 409 -4.68 4.92 19.58
N THR A 410 -4.89 5.59 20.71
CA THR A 410 -4.12 5.41 21.95
C THR A 410 -4.55 4.13 22.67
N ARG A 411 -5.85 3.95 22.91
CA ARG A 411 -6.42 2.68 23.42
C ARG A 411 -6.19 1.51 22.47
N GLY A 412 -6.21 1.74 21.15
CA GLY A 412 -5.87 0.74 20.14
C GLY A 412 -4.45 0.19 20.34
N ARG A 413 -3.45 1.06 20.53
CA ARG A 413 -2.07 0.66 20.88
C ARG A 413 -1.99 -0.12 22.19
N ILE A 414 -2.88 0.09 23.16
CA ILE A 414 -2.91 -0.67 24.42
C ILE A 414 -3.54 -2.06 24.23
N ILE A 415 -4.67 -2.15 23.52
CA ILE A 415 -5.38 -3.42 23.27
C ILE A 415 -4.54 -4.33 22.35
N PHE A 416 -3.92 -3.77 21.32
CA PHE A 416 -3.12 -4.50 20.32
C PHE A 416 -1.61 -4.47 20.59
N ARG A 417 -1.17 -3.98 21.76
CA ARG A 417 0.25 -3.93 22.17
C ARG A 417 0.92 -5.30 22.03
N GLY A 418 0.25 -6.34 22.53
CA GLY A 418 0.67 -7.75 22.42
C GLY A 418 0.45 -8.39 21.04
N VAL A 419 0.21 -7.62 19.99
CA VAL A 419 0.22 -8.04 18.57
C VAL A 419 1.39 -7.36 17.83
N GLN A 420 1.64 -6.08 18.08
CA GLN A 420 2.82 -5.37 17.54
C GLN A 420 4.12 -5.78 18.24
N ASP A 421 4.13 -5.92 19.57
CA ASP A 421 5.30 -6.37 20.35
C ASP A 421 5.50 -7.89 20.31
N ARG A 422 4.83 -8.62 19.40
CA ARG A 422 5.20 -10.00 19.08
C ARG A 422 6.41 -10.04 18.16
N GLU A 423 7.56 -9.68 18.73
CA GLU A 423 8.65 -10.65 18.72
C GLU A 423 8.13 -11.96 19.34
N THR A 424 7.45 -12.77 18.51
CA THR A 424 7.27 -14.18 18.82
C THR A 424 8.66 -14.73 19.15
N PRO A 425 8.85 -15.46 20.26
CA PRO A 425 10.11 -16.13 20.52
C PRO A 425 10.38 -17.12 19.39
N ARG A 426 11.11 -16.70 18.35
CA ARG A 426 11.35 -17.43 17.10
C ARG A 426 12.27 -18.64 17.29
N GLN A 427 12.43 -19.13 18.52
CA GLN A 427 13.29 -20.25 18.89
C GLN A 427 12.93 -21.55 18.12
N GLY A 428 11.65 -21.76 17.80
CA GLY A 428 11.20 -22.87 16.93
C GLY A 428 11.36 -22.66 15.41
N LEU A 429 11.65 -21.43 14.96
CA LEU A 429 11.81 -21.08 13.53
C LEU A 429 13.28 -20.87 13.14
N THR A 430 14.16 -20.53 14.09
CA THR A 430 15.54 -20.14 13.82
C THR A 430 16.39 -21.22 13.13
N THR A 431 16.13 -22.51 13.36
CA THR A 431 16.96 -23.61 12.82
C THR A 431 16.93 -23.67 11.30
N ARG A 432 15.74 -23.67 10.69
CA ARG A 432 15.59 -23.71 9.21
C ARG A 432 16.20 -22.48 8.54
N TRP A 433 15.97 -21.28 9.11
CA TRP A 433 16.56 -20.06 8.57
C TRP A 433 18.08 -19.99 8.71
N GLN A 434 18.68 -20.62 9.72
CA GLN A 434 20.15 -20.72 9.83
C GLN A 434 20.75 -21.67 8.79
N VAL A 435 20.11 -22.81 8.50
CA VAL A 435 20.52 -23.71 7.41
C VAL A 435 20.43 -22.99 6.07
N VAL A 436 19.27 -22.38 5.75
CA VAL A 436 19.07 -21.64 4.50
C VAL A 436 20.06 -20.48 4.36
N ALA A 437 20.31 -19.70 5.42
CA ALA A 437 21.28 -18.61 5.38
C ALA A 437 22.73 -19.09 5.17
N ARG A 438 23.11 -20.25 5.73
CA ARG A 438 24.44 -20.84 5.49
C ARG A 438 24.56 -21.43 4.08
N PHE A 439 23.48 -21.99 3.52
CA PHE A 439 23.45 -22.48 2.14
C PHE A 439 23.60 -21.34 1.13
N LEU A 440 22.81 -20.28 1.28
CA LEU A 440 22.87 -19.09 0.42
C LEU A 440 24.21 -18.32 0.56
N ALA A 441 24.93 -18.51 1.66
CA ALA A 441 26.28 -17.99 1.87
C ALA A 441 27.41 -18.96 1.41
N SER A 442 27.06 -20.05 0.72
CA SER A 442 27.99 -21.11 0.26
C SER A 442 28.83 -21.74 1.38
N HIS A 443 28.34 -21.73 2.63
CA HIS A 443 29.01 -22.32 3.78
C HIS A 443 28.63 -23.78 4.05
N ILE A 444 27.59 -24.29 3.39
CA ILE A 444 27.16 -25.69 3.43
C ILE A 444 26.80 -26.16 2.02
N GLN A 445 27.04 -27.42 1.71
CA GLN A 445 26.60 -28.06 0.47
C GLN A 445 25.42 -28.98 0.76
N LEU A 446 24.41 -28.98 -0.11
CA LEU A 446 23.32 -29.94 -0.05
C LEU A 446 23.80 -31.32 -0.55
N PRO A 447 23.15 -32.43 -0.14
CA PRO A 447 23.40 -33.75 -0.72
C PRO A 447 23.28 -33.73 -2.25
N PRO A 448 24.02 -34.58 -2.99
CA PRO A 448 23.90 -34.69 -4.45
C PRO A 448 22.45 -34.92 -4.89
N LEU A 449 22.09 -34.42 -6.07
CA LEU A 449 20.70 -34.44 -6.58
C LEU A 449 20.09 -35.85 -6.59
N ASP A 450 20.88 -36.88 -6.90
CA ASP A 450 20.42 -38.27 -6.91
C ASP A 450 20.14 -38.82 -5.50
N SER A 451 20.86 -38.33 -4.48
CA SER A 451 20.55 -38.62 -3.08
C SER A 451 19.26 -37.94 -2.62
N GLN A 452 18.98 -36.72 -3.10
CA GLN A 452 17.72 -36.01 -2.83
C GLN A 452 16.53 -36.72 -3.49
N LYS A 453 16.64 -37.06 -4.77
CA LYS A 453 15.63 -37.85 -5.50
C LYS A 453 15.38 -39.21 -4.85
N LYS A 454 16.45 -39.91 -4.44
CA LYS A 454 16.33 -41.18 -3.71
C LYS A 454 15.58 -41.00 -2.39
N TRP A 455 15.92 -39.97 -1.60
CA TRP A 455 15.21 -39.67 -0.36
C TRP A 455 13.72 -39.38 -0.59
N GLU A 456 13.38 -38.65 -1.65
CA GLU A 456 11.99 -38.36 -2.03
C GLU A 456 11.23 -39.64 -2.41
N ILE A 457 11.81 -40.50 -3.25
CA ILE A 457 11.24 -41.81 -3.62
C ILE A 457 11.07 -42.71 -2.39
N ASP A 458 12.10 -42.84 -1.55
CA ASP A 458 12.08 -43.66 -0.34
C ASP A 458 11.04 -43.13 0.67
N ARG A 459 10.84 -41.79 0.74
CA ARG A 459 9.82 -41.16 1.59
C ARG A 459 8.42 -41.37 1.05
N LEU A 460 8.18 -41.18 -0.26
CA LEU A 460 6.90 -41.47 -0.91
C LEU A 460 6.49 -42.93 -0.72
N ALA A 461 7.44 -43.87 -0.87
CA ALA A 461 7.21 -45.29 -0.61
C ALA A 461 6.88 -45.59 0.87
N ARG A 462 7.42 -44.81 1.82
CA ARG A 462 7.22 -44.99 3.27
C ARG A 462 5.93 -44.36 3.82
N VAL A 463 5.52 -43.19 3.32
CA VAL A 463 4.38 -42.42 3.90
C VAL A 463 3.30 -41.99 2.90
N GLY A 464 3.43 -42.38 1.63
CA GLY A 464 2.54 -41.97 0.54
C GLY A 464 2.80 -40.55 0.04
N ASP A 465 2.04 -40.16 -0.97
CA ASP A 465 2.00 -38.81 -1.60
C ASP A 465 1.04 -37.84 -0.90
N GLY A 466 0.19 -38.35 0.00
CA GLY A 466 -0.78 -37.56 0.75
C GLY A 466 -0.19 -36.66 1.83
N GLN A 467 -1.09 -36.12 2.65
CA GLN A 467 -0.78 -35.19 3.76
C GLN A 467 0.39 -35.61 4.69
N PRO A 468 0.63 -36.91 5.00
CA PRO A 468 1.80 -37.35 5.77
C PRO A 468 3.17 -37.03 5.15
N PHE A 469 3.29 -36.95 3.82
CA PHE A 469 4.56 -36.64 3.13
C PHE A 469 5.18 -35.33 3.64
N PHE A 470 4.33 -34.30 3.76
CA PHE A 470 4.66 -32.93 4.17
C PHE A 470 4.77 -32.75 5.69
N LYS A 471 4.46 -33.78 6.50
CA LYS A 471 4.57 -33.71 7.96
C LYS A 471 5.98 -34.07 8.44
N VAL A 472 6.49 -33.28 9.38
CA VAL A 472 7.66 -33.66 10.18
C VAL A 472 7.28 -34.72 11.22
N ALA A 473 6.08 -34.62 11.81
CA ALA A 473 5.57 -35.58 12.79
C ALA A 473 5.42 -37.00 12.18
N PRO A 474 5.78 -38.08 12.90
CA PRO A 474 6.37 -38.12 14.25
C PRO A 474 7.90 -37.93 14.31
N TYR A 475 8.57 -37.86 13.15
CA TYR A 475 10.04 -37.87 12.98
C TYR A 475 10.75 -36.54 13.35
N PHE A 476 10.35 -35.90 14.45
CA PHE A 476 10.87 -34.59 14.84
C PHE A 476 12.37 -34.58 15.14
N GLU A 477 12.86 -35.60 15.84
CA GLU A 477 14.28 -35.77 16.19
C GLU A 477 15.15 -35.99 14.94
N GLU A 478 14.79 -36.97 14.10
CA GLU A 478 15.44 -37.29 12.82
C GLU A 478 15.58 -36.03 11.95
N TYR A 479 14.48 -35.27 11.80
CA TYR A 479 14.46 -34.06 10.98
C TYR A 479 15.27 -32.90 11.59
N PHE A 480 15.22 -32.74 12.92
CA PHE A 480 15.94 -31.65 13.60
C PHE A 480 17.45 -31.90 13.64
N GLU A 481 17.88 -33.13 13.95
CA GLU A 481 19.29 -33.49 13.98
C GLU A 481 19.92 -33.49 12.58
N ALA A 482 19.19 -33.91 11.54
CA ALA A 482 19.63 -33.76 10.15
C ALA A 482 19.87 -32.29 9.76
N LEU A 483 18.98 -31.37 10.17
CA LEU A 483 19.19 -29.93 9.98
C LEU A 483 20.37 -29.39 10.82
N ARG A 484 20.59 -29.92 12.02
CA ARG A 484 21.71 -29.53 12.90
C ARG A 484 23.05 -29.96 12.33
N GLU A 485 23.12 -31.19 11.81
CA GLU A 485 24.30 -31.73 11.12
C GLU A 485 24.59 -30.94 9.84
N LEU A 486 23.58 -30.74 9.00
CA LEU A 486 23.71 -29.97 7.76
C LEU A 486 24.11 -28.50 8.00
N ALA A 487 23.69 -27.90 9.11
CA ALA A 487 24.12 -26.55 9.49
C ALA A 487 25.61 -26.48 9.89
N GLY A 488 26.10 -27.50 10.60
CA GLY A 488 27.45 -27.55 11.16
C GLY A 488 27.75 -26.55 12.29
N GLU A 489 28.99 -26.56 12.75
CA GLU A 489 29.51 -25.61 13.75
C GLU A 489 29.78 -24.21 13.13
N PRO A 490 29.63 -23.11 13.88
CA PRO A 490 29.98 -21.79 13.38
C PRO A 490 31.50 -21.66 13.21
N VAL A 491 31.92 -20.95 12.16
CA VAL A 491 33.34 -20.72 11.86
C VAL A 491 34.02 -20.00 13.04
N PRO A 492 35.21 -20.46 13.50
CA PRO A 492 35.93 -19.83 14.61
C PRO A 492 36.11 -18.31 14.41
N GLY A 493 35.84 -17.53 15.46
CA GLY A 493 35.90 -16.06 15.43
C GLY A 493 34.66 -15.35 14.88
N THR A 494 33.67 -16.08 14.35
CA THR A 494 32.40 -15.46 13.91
C THR A 494 31.37 -15.34 15.03
N LYS A 495 30.40 -14.41 14.89
CA LYS A 495 29.22 -14.30 15.78
C LYS A 495 28.14 -15.36 15.51
N GLY A 496 28.48 -16.45 14.82
CA GLY A 496 27.54 -17.50 14.45
C GLY A 496 27.02 -18.26 15.67
N ARG A 497 25.70 -18.44 15.77
CA ARG A 497 25.11 -19.24 16.86
C ARG A 497 25.29 -20.73 16.57
N ARG A 498 25.68 -21.50 17.58
CA ARG A 498 25.58 -22.97 17.60
C ARG A 498 24.12 -23.36 17.78
N LEU A 499 23.65 -24.34 17.00
CA LEU A 499 22.32 -24.92 17.21
C LEU A 499 22.36 -25.90 18.40
N PRO A 500 21.38 -25.84 19.33
CA PRO A 500 21.26 -26.85 20.38
C PRO A 500 21.00 -28.23 19.77
N LYS A 501 21.35 -29.30 20.49
CA LYS A 501 20.86 -30.66 20.16
C LYS A 501 19.35 -30.73 20.40
N TRP A 502 18.68 -31.64 19.71
CA TRP A 502 17.28 -31.99 19.96
C TRP A 502 17.03 -32.27 21.45
N ASN A 503 15.90 -31.79 21.96
CA ASN A 503 15.43 -32.11 23.30
C ASN A 503 13.94 -32.49 23.20
N PRO A 504 13.55 -33.73 23.56
CA PRO A 504 12.16 -34.17 23.46
C PRO A 504 11.20 -33.34 24.33
N ALA A 505 11.68 -32.73 25.42
CA ALA A 505 10.86 -31.85 26.26
C ALA A 505 10.34 -30.59 25.54
N TRP A 506 10.85 -30.27 24.35
CA TRP A 506 10.25 -29.22 23.52
C TRP A 506 8.87 -29.60 22.97
N LEU A 507 8.60 -30.90 22.78
CA LEU A 507 7.25 -31.39 22.46
C LEU A 507 6.31 -31.21 23.64
N ASP A 508 6.74 -31.58 24.85
CA ASP A 508 5.96 -31.38 26.09
C ASP A 508 5.58 -29.89 26.29
N VAL A 509 6.50 -28.96 26.00
CA VAL A 509 6.24 -27.51 26.07
C VAL A 509 5.24 -27.06 24.99
N ALA A 510 5.32 -27.62 23.78
CA ALA A 510 4.38 -27.31 22.70
C ALA A 510 2.98 -27.84 23.03
N ASP A 511 2.89 -29.07 23.53
CA ASP A 511 1.63 -29.72 23.90
C ASP A 511 1.00 -29.05 25.12
N GLN A 512 1.75 -28.75 26.18
CA GLN A 512 1.26 -27.94 27.31
C GLN A 512 0.75 -26.55 26.87
N THR A 513 1.35 -25.96 25.84
CA THR A 513 0.89 -24.67 25.30
C THR A 513 -0.45 -24.83 24.55
N MET A 514 -0.62 -25.94 23.82
CA MET A 514 -1.89 -26.30 23.19
C MET A 514 -2.97 -26.64 24.23
N GLU A 515 -2.64 -27.44 25.24
CA GLU A 515 -3.53 -27.79 26.34
C GLU A 515 -4.01 -26.57 27.12
N LYS A 516 -3.11 -25.63 27.47
CA LYS A 516 -3.50 -24.35 28.09
C LYS A 516 -4.48 -23.55 27.22
N ARG A 517 -4.32 -23.62 25.90
CA ARG A 517 -5.23 -22.96 24.93
C ARG A 517 -6.59 -23.66 24.87
N ILE A 518 -6.61 -24.99 24.84
CA ILE A 518 -7.83 -25.82 24.89
C ILE A 518 -8.56 -25.64 26.22
N ALA A 519 -7.85 -25.64 27.35
CA ALA A 519 -8.40 -25.42 28.68
C ALA A 519 -9.02 -24.02 28.80
N ARG A 520 -8.38 -22.99 28.23
CA ARG A 520 -8.94 -21.63 28.16
C ARG A 520 -10.22 -21.58 27.34
N TRP A 521 -10.25 -22.22 26.17
CA TRP A 521 -11.47 -22.31 25.35
C TRP A 521 -12.61 -23.06 26.06
N ARG A 522 -12.30 -24.17 26.73
CA ARG A 522 -13.27 -24.91 27.57
C ARG A 522 -13.80 -24.05 28.72
N ALA A 523 -12.92 -23.32 29.42
CA ALA A 523 -13.31 -22.44 30.52
C ALA A 523 -14.20 -21.27 30.07
N THR A 524 -13.92 -20.68 28.90
CA THR A 524 -14.80 -19.67 28.28
C THR A 524 -16.18 -20.27 27.97
N ALA A 525 -16.24 -21.40 27.25
CA ALA A 525 -17.52 -22.05 26.93
C ALA A 525 -18.34 -22.44 28.19
N LEU A 526 -17.68 -22.83 29.28
CA LEU A 526 -18.32 -23.18 30.54
C LEU A 526 -18.80 -21.95 31.35
N PHE A 527 -18.13 -20.81 31.20
CA PHE A 527 -18.58 -19.52 31.74
C PHE A 527 -19.82 -19.02 30.97
N ASP A 528 -19.75 -19.02 29.64
CA ASP A 528 -20.82 -18.58 28.76
C ASP A 528 -22.11 -19.43 28.98
N ALA A 529 -21.96 -20.75 29.12
CA ALA A 529 -23.08 -21.65 29.42
C ALA A 529 -23.71 -21.43 30.82
N ARG A 530 -22.93 -20.98 31.83
CA ARG A 530 -23.46 -20.65 33.15
C ARG A 530 -24.25 -19.35 33.14
N GLN A 531 -23.74 -18.33 32.44
CA GLN A 531 -24.46 -17.06 32.31
C GLN A 531 -25.78 -17.25 31.56
N LEU A 532 -25.81 -18.08 30.50
CA LEU A 532 -27.06 -18.42 29.80
C LEU A 532 -28.11 -19.03 30.75
N ALA A 533 -27.69 -19.98 31.59
CA ALA A 533 -28.58 -20.64 32.55
C ALA A 533 -29.04 -19.71 33.69
N GLU A 534 -28.21 -18.75 34.12
CA GLU A 534 -28.58 -17.72 35.10
C GLU A 534 -29.58 -16.72 34.52
N ASP A 535 -29.40 -16.30 33.26
CA ASP A 535 -30.33 -15.42 32.55
C ASP A 535 -31.68 -16.10 32.30
N GLU A 536 -31.69 -17.36 31.82
CA GLU A 536 -32.90 -18.18 31.67
C GLU A 536 -33.65 -18.37 33.01
N ALA A 537 -32.92 -18.56 34.12
CA ALA A 537 -33.53 -18.68 35.44
C ALA A 537 -34.16 -17.37 35.92
N GLN A 538 -33.55 -16.21 35.64
CA GLN A 538 -34.14 -14.90 35.95
C GLN A 538 -35.36 -14.58 35.10
N GLU A 539 -35.36 -14.97 33.82
CA GLU A 539 -36.51 -14.78 32.92
C GLU A 539 -37.70 -15.63 33.38
N ASN A 540 -37.48 -16.92 33.66
CA ASN A 540 -38.48 -17.81 34.25
C ASN A 540 -39.02 -17.30 35.62
N HIS A 541 -38.17 -16.66 36.44
CA HIS A 541 -38.63 -16.05 37.71
C HIS A 541 -39.59 -14.88 37.45
N LYS A 542 -39.26 -14.00 36.51
CA LYS A 542 -40.09 -12.85 36.14
C LYS A 542 -41.41 -13.27 35.50
N GLU A 543 -41.43 -14.31 34.68
CA GLU A 543 -42.68 -14.86 34.14
C GLU A 543 -43.59 -15.42 35.23
N ARG A 544 -43.04 -16.13 36.23
CA ARG A 544 -43.80 -16.63 37.38
C ARG A 544 -44.34 -15.50 38.26
N GLU A 545 -43.55 -14.45 38.50
CA GLU A 545 -44.03 -13.25 39.21
C GLU A 545 -45.07 -12.47 38.42
N GLY A 546 -45.00 -12.48 37.09
CA GLY A 546 -46.01 -11.90 36.21
C GLY A 546 -47.34 -12.66 36.25
N GLN A 547 -47.27 -14.00 36.18
CA GLN A 547 -48.46 -14.87 36.27
C GLN A 547 -49.09 -14.87 37.66
N ALA A 548 -48.32 -14.68 38.73
CA ALA A 548 -48.85 -14.55 40.10
C ALA A 548 -49.45 -13.16 40.42
N ARG A 549 -49.45 -12.23 39.46
CA ARG A 549 -50.06 -10.88 39.55
C ARG A 549 -51.31 -10.71 38.67
N LEU A 550 -51.73 -11.78 37.99
CA LEU A 550 -52.98 -11.93 37.24
C LEU A 550 -53.97 -12.79 38.03
#